data_AF-A0A945JSF7-F1
#
_entry.id   AF-A0A945JSF7-F1
#
_cell.length_a   1.000
_cell.length_b   1.000
_cell.length_c   1.000
_cell.angle_alpha   90.00
_cell.angle_beta   90.00
_cell.angle_gamma   90.00
#
_symmetry.space_group_name_H-M   'P 1'
#
loop_
_entity.id
_entity.type
_entity.pdbx_description
1 polymer ?
#
loop_
_entity_poly.entity_id
_entity_poly.type
_entity_poly.pdbx_seq_one_letter_code
_entity_poly.pdbx_strand_id
1 'polypeptide(L)'
;DDLAHSQIFDGLGAVLRAHHDDGSEGYLLAKMGPAQGHFDQDEGSLFWYAWGQPILADFGTQYDPNFHAHPWLHNRVSFDHKADAAPRQGGMLAHQLDQGVDYLCGEVTVSAQFFHGEWPDRDPNYDFRQAGDPWILDTPQRWRRHVIYVHALEAVVLLDEIDGTLPTDWNLQVHAASAAVDGSSVHCAGHFGVDLDVCMLQPGAPAIEVSAFDHLGFDEPRGNKSWWRSARWTAAPGTTMTNMAEQALTLRAHADAGQPYFAALVARRAGVPPTRIEAVGDCGVGDWGVHIVSGVGEATVTTSPPFSKWVVDIDTPAGGKCRLYVG
;
A
#
# COMPACT_ATOMS: atom_id res chain seq x y z
N ASP A 1 -14.91 -19.18 13.18
CA ASP A 1 -14.57 -19.09 11.74
C ASP A 1 -14.16 -17.66 11.44
N ASP A 2 -13.25 -17.15 12.27
CA ASP A 2 -13.19 -15.72 12.63
C ASP A 2 -12.43 -14.88 11.59
N LEU A 3 -11.96 -15.53 10.52
CA LEU A 3 -11.23 -14.91 9.43
C LEU A 3 -12.13 -14.52 8.25
N ALA A 4 -13.40 -14.93 8.24
CA ALA A 4 -14.30 -14.69 7.11
C ALA A 4 -14.76 -13.22 6.94
N HIS A 5 -14.51 -12.35 7.92
CA HIS A 5 -15.04 -10.99 7.92
C HIS A 5 -13.95 -9.95 8.19
N SER A 6 -14.20 -8.70 7.77
CA SER A 6 -13.35 -7.57 8.12
C SER A 6 -13.29 -7.40 9.64
N GLN A 7 -12.09 -7.14 10.17
CA GLN A 7 -11.85 -7.07 11.61
C GLN A 7 -10.70 -6.12 11.97
N ILE A 8 -10.84 -5.44 13.11
CA ILE A 8 -9.79 -4.65 13.75
C ILE A 8 -8.95 -5.54 14.67
N PHE A 9 -7.63 -5.36 14.60
CA PHE A 9 -6.65 -6.03 15.44
C PHE A 9 -5.88 -4.96 16.22
N ASP A 10 -6.15 -4.89 17.52
CA ASP A 10 -5.49 -3.92 18.41
C ASP A 10 -3.96 -4.05 18.33
N GLY A 11 -3.28 -2.91 18.27
CA GLY A 11 -1.82 -2.83 18.07
C GLY A 11 -1.31 -3.19 16.67
N LEU A 12 -2.15 -3.72 15.76
CA LEU A 12 -1.76 -4.05 14.38
C LEU A 12 -2.41 -3.13 13.34
N GLY A 13 -3.73 -2.94 13.41
CA GLY A 13 -4.50 -2.26 12.38
C GLY A 13 -5.77 -3.03 12.04
N ALA A 14 -6.04 -3.29 10.76
CA ALA A 14 -7.25 -3.99 10.33
C ALA A 14 -6.98 -4.93 9.16
N VAL A 15 -7.74 -6.03 9.12
CA VAL A 15 -7.87 -6.88 7.94
C VAL A 15 -9.26 -6.65 7.37
N LEU A 16 -9.34 -6.29 6.10
CA LEU A 16 -10.58 -6.07 5.36
C LEU A 16 -10.80 -7.24 4.38
N ARG A 17 -12.05 -7.66 4.22
CA ARG A 17 -12.42 -8.86 3.47
C ARG A 17 -13.51 -8.56 2.45
N ALA A 18 -13.31 -8.99 1.21
CA ALA A 18 -14.33 -9.04 0.18
C ALA A 18 -14.58 -10.49 -0.23
N HIS A 19 -15.80 -10.80 -0.64
CA HIS A 19 -16.21 -12.12 -1.11
C HIS A 19 -16.96 -11.99 -2.42
N HIS A 20 -16.62 -12.84 -3.38
CA HIS A 20 -17.19 -12.81 -4.73
C HIS A 20 -17.99 -14.07 -5.02
N ASP A 21 -18.96 -13.98 -5.93
CA ASP A 21 -19.86 -15.08 -6.28
C ASP A 21 -19.14 -16.31 -6.86
N ASP A 22 -17.97 -16.10 -7.46
CA ASP A 22 -17.12 -17.16 -7.99
C ASP A 22 -16.22 -17.84 -6.92
N GLY A 23 -16.38 -17.45 -5.66
CA GLY A 23 -15.62 -17.96 -4.52
C GLY A 23 -14.23 -17.37 -4.37
N SER A 24 -13.83 -16.41 -5.22
CA SER A 24 -12.62 -15.62 -4.97
C SER A 24 -12.83 -14.63 -3.83
N GLU A 25 -11.75 -14.25 -3.17
CA GLU A 25 -11.77 -13.38 -1.99
C GLU A 25 -10.85 -12.19 -2.19
N GLY A 26 -11.23 -11.05 -1.60
CA GLY A 26 -10.35 -9.93 -1.37
C GLY A 26 -9.83 -9.94 0.07
N TYR A 27 -8.57 -9.55 0.24
CA TYR A 27 -7.91 -9.41 1.53
C TYR A 27 -7.05 -8.15 1.51
N LEU A 28 -7.33 -7.20 2.40
CA LEU A 28 -6.51 -6.00 2.57
C LEU A 28 -6.09 -5.85 4.03
N LEU A 29 -4.80 -5.94 4.31
CA LEU A 29 -4.23 -5.57 5.60
C LEU A 29 -3.79 -4.12 5.56
N ALA A 30 -4.38 -3.30 6.42
CA ALA A 30 -3.93 -1.94 6.70
C ALA A 30 -3.13 -1.94 8.00
N LYS A 31 -1.79 -1.88 7.91
CA LYS A 31 -0.87 -1.94 9.05
C LYS A 31 -0.77 -0.57 9.74
N MET A 32 -1.78 -0.20 10.50
CA MET A 32 -1.86 1.13 11.14
C MET A 32 -1.26 1.18 12.55
N GLY A 33 -1.07 0.05 13.22
CA GLY A 33 -0.54 0.02 14.59
C GLY A 33 0.98 0.20 14.67
N PRO A 34 1.54 0.42 15.86
CA PRO A 34 2.97 0.66 16.04
C PRO A 34 3.82 -0.57 15.68
N ALA A 35 5.04 -0.35 15.20
CA ALA A 35 6.07 -1.37 15.06
C ALA A 35 6.86 -1.51 16.37
N GLN A 36 6.93 -2.71 16.95
CA GLN A 36 7.66 -2.99 18.20
C GLN A 36 8.62 -4.19 18.08
N GLY A 37 9.89 -3.96 17.74
CA GLY A 37 10.92 -5.02 17.71
C GLY A 37 10.72 -6.09 16.62
N HIS A 38 11.74 -6.35 15.81
CA HIS A 38 11.64 -7.24 14.63
C HIS A 38 10.61 -6.85 13.57
N PHE A 39 10.11 -5.61 13.57
CA PHE A 39 9.26 -5.07 12.52
C PHE A 39 10.05 -4.19 11.56
N ASP A 40 9.54 -4.08 10.33
CA ASP A 40 10.08 -3.21 9.29
C ASP A 40 9.56 -1.77 9.45
N GLN A 41 9.92 -0.90 8.51
CA GLN A 41 9.47 0.48 8.50
C GLN A 41 8.11 0.68 7.83
N ASP A 42 7.11 -0.07 8.30
CA ASP A 42 5.87 -0.37 7.57
C ASP A 42 4.57 0.21 8.17
N GLU A 43 4.61 1.05 9.22
CA GLU A 43 3.37 1.67 9.72
C GLU A 43 2.70 2.54 8.65
N GLY A 44 1.39 2.37 8.50
CA GLY A 44 0.58 2.99 7.45
C GLY A 44 0.59 2.23 6.11
N SER A 45 1.32 1.11 6.01
CA SER A 45 1.38 0.31 4.79
C SER A 45 0.10 -0.50 4.54
N LEU A 46 -0.09 -0.88 3.27
CA LEU A 46 -1.17 -1.73 2.80
C LEU A 46 -0.61 -3.01 2.18
N PHE A 47 -1.22 -4.15 2.49
CA PHE A 47 -1.01 -5.40 1.77
C PHE A 47 -2.34 -5.82 1.21
N TRP A 48 -2.42 -6.07 -0.09
CA TRP A 48 -3.68 -6.27 -0.77
C TRP A 48 -3.62 -7.43 -1.75
N TYR A 49 -4.55 -8.35 -1.57
CA TYR A 49 -4.90 -9.41 -2.49
C TYR A 49 -6.32 -9.12 -2.99
N ALA A 50 -6.50 -9.18 -4.29
CA ALA A 50 -7.79 -8.98 -4.94
C ALA A 50 -8.10 -10.18 -5.82
N TRP A 51 -9.36 -10.60 -5.86
CA TRP A 51 -9.78 -11.79 -6.64
C TRP A 51 -8.95 -13.04 -6.32
N GLY A 52 -8.48 -13.16 -5.07
CA GLY A 52 -7.64 -14.26 -4.57
C GLY A 52 -6.17 -14.21 -5.00
N GLN A 53 -5.68 -13.11 -5.57
CA GLN A 53 -4.30 -12.97 -6.07
C GLN A 53 -3.59 -11.77 -5.45
N PRO A 54 -2.26 -11.85 -5.20
CA PRO A 54 -1.50 -10.74 -4.62
C PRO A 54 -1.37 -9.58 -5.62
N ILE A 55 -1.61 -8.36 -5.12
CA ILE A 55 -1.53 -7.11 -5.89
C ILE A 55 -0.46 -6.21 -5.29
N LEU A 56 -0.65 -5.85 -4.01
CA LEU A 56 0.29 -5.07 -3.21
C LEU A 56 0.82 -5.97 -2.12
N ALA A 57 2.12 -6.23 -2.12
CA ALA A 57 2.77 -6.84 -0.98
C ALA A 57 4.17 -6.27 -0.86
N ASP A 58 4.63 -6.16 0.38
CA ASP A 58 6.02 -5.80 0.60
C ASP A 58 6.92 -6.91 0.11
N PHE A 59 8.05 -6.47 -0.40
CA PHE A 59 9.00 -7.29 -1.12
C PHE A 59 10.24 -7.53 -0.26
N GLY A 60 10.85 -8.71 -0.41
CA GLY A 60 12.09 -9.04 0.27
C GLY A 60 11.93 -9.62 1.67
N THR A 61 12.94 -9.41 2.53
CA THR A 61 13.01 -10.02 3.86
C THR A 61 13.69 -9.09 4.86
N GLN A 62 13.40 -9.26 6.14
CA GLN A 62 14.11 -8.57 7.22
C GLN A 62 15.63 -8.84 7.22
N TYR A 63 16.08 -9.94 6.63
CA TYR A 63 17.46 -10.39 6.76
C TYR A 63 18.32 -9.99 5.58
N ASP A 64 18.12 -10.58 4.39
CA ASP A 64 19.00 -10.38 3.24
C ASP A 64 18.25 -10.57 1.90
N PRO A 65 18.12 -9.53 1.05
CA PRO A 65 18.51 -8.14 1.31
C PRO A 65 17.63 -7.55 2.41
N ASN A 66 18.17 -6.64 3.22
CA ASN A 66 17.43 -6.08 4.34
C ASN A 66 16.64 -4.83 3.94
N PHE A 67 15.31 -4.92 3.97
CA PHE A 67 14.41 -3.82 3.60
C PHE A 67 13.93 -2.99 4.80
N HIS A 68 14.18 -3.44 6.04
CA HIS A 68 13.54 -2.91 7.24
C HIS A 68 13.65 -1.38 7.42
N ALA A 69 14.69 -0.75 6.85
CA ALA A 69 14.97 0.67 7.02
C ALA A 69 14.53 1.56 5.85
N HIS A 70 13.77 1.05 4.87
CA HIS A 70 13.44 1.77 3.64
C HIS A 70 11.92 2.04 3.56
N PRO A 71 11.39 3.09 4.22
CA PRO A 71 9.96 3.38 4.22
C PRO A 71 9.40 3.60 2.81
N TRP A 72 10.23 4.03 1.87
CA TRP A 72 9.89 4.17 0.43
C TRP A 72 9.82 2.85 -0.35
N LEU A 73 10.15 1.73 0.28
CA LEU A 73 10.00 0.38 -0.28
C LEU A 73 8.82 -0.39 0.33
N HIS A 74 7.96 0.30 1.08
CA HIS A 74 6.70 -0.23 1.61
C HIS A 74 5.52 0.52 1.00
N ASN A 75 4.33 -0.07 1.02
CA ASN A 75 3.09 0.49 0.46
C ASN A 75 2.52 1.69 1.27
N ARG A 76 3.33 2.72 1.55
CA ARG A 76 3.07 3.83 2.47
C ARG A 76 3.69 5.15 1.98
N VAL A 77 3.40 6.22 2.72
CA VAL A 77 4.10 7.51 2.58
C VAL A 77 5.40 7.49 3.38
N SER A 78 6.47 8.01 2.78
CA SER A 78 7.77 8.30 3.42
C SER A 78 8.07 9.79 3.42
N PHE A 79 8.83 10.27 4.39
CA PHE A 79 9.22 11.68 4.52
C PHE A 79 10.68 11.89 4.11
N ASP A 80 10.93 12.90 3.28
CA ASP A 80 12.27 13.38 2.87
C ASP A 80 13.19 12.30 2.31
N HIS A 81 12.60 11.22 1.78
CA HIS A 81 13.29 10.04 1.29
C HIS A 81 14.34 9.48 2.28
N LYS A 82 14.00 9.45 3.58
CA LYS A 82 14.90 9.04 4.67
C LYS A 82 14.24 8.03 5.59
N ALA A 83 15.08 7.23 6.24
CA ALA A 83 14.64 6.17 7.11
C ALA A 83 14.08 6.75 8.41
N ASP A 84 12.98 6.20 8.89
CA ASP A 84 12.30 6.60 10.12
C ASP A 84 12.95 5.92 11.34
N ALA A 85 13.43 6.70 12.31
CA ALA A 85 13.95 6.13 13.55
C ALA A 85 12.83 5.80 14.54
N ALA A 86 13.04 4.75 15.34
CA ALA A 86 12.17 4.45 16.47
C ALA A 86 12.29 5.52 17.59
N PRO A 87 11.23 5.78 18.38
CA PRO A 87 9.90 5.18 18.29
C PRO A 87 9.06 5.83 17.19
N ARG A 88 8.34 4.99 16.46
CA ARG A 88 7.35 5.39 15.47
C ARG A 88 5.97 5.12 16.05
N GLN A 89 5.02 6.00 15.75
CA GLN A 89 3.71 5.98 16.40
C GLN A 89 2.64 5.88 15.33
N GLY A 90 2.35 4.63 14.94
CA GLY A 90 1.14 4.29 14.19
C GLY A 90 -0.04 4.07 15.15
N GLY A 91 -1.22 4.52 14.77
CA GLY A 91 -2.47 4.15 15.44
C GLY A 91 -3.69 4.29 14.53
N MET A 92 -4.73 3.50 14.81
CA MET A 92 -6.04 3.65 14.18
C MET A 92 -6.81 4.78 14.87
N LEU A 93 -7.35 5.73 14.11
CA LEU A 93 -8.16 6.85 14.59
C LEU A 93 -9.66 6.58 14.47
N ALA A 94 -10.10 6.02 13.35
CA ALA A 94 -11.50 5.73 13.07
C ALA A 94 -11.63 4.49 12.18
N HIS A 95 -12.76 3.81 12.28
CA HIS A 95 -13.10 2.72 11.39
C HIS A 95 -14.62 2.52 11.31
N GLN A 96 -15.08 2.03 10.17
CA GLN A 96 -16.43 1.51 9.98
C GLN A 96 -16.33 0.31 9.04
N LEU A 97 -16.74 -0.86 9.52
CA LEU A 97 -16.69 -2.09 8.75
C LEU A 97 -18.12 -2.49 8.40
N ASP A 98 -18.44 -2.62 7.11
CA ASP A 98 -19.82 -2.81 6.64
C ASP A 98 -19.88 -3.78 5.45
N GLN A 99 -21.09 -4.21 5.10
CA GLN A 99 -21.32 -5.04 3.92
C GLN A 99 -21.14 -4.22 2.65
N GLY A 100 -20.06 -4.50 1.92
CA GLY A 100 -19.76 -3.92 0.61
C GLY A 100 -18.75 -2.78 0.64
N VAL A 101 -18.56 -2.10 1.78
CA VAL A 101 -17.56 -1.05 1.96
C VAL A 101 -16.98 -1.12 3.36
N ASP A 102 -15.66 -1.04 3.45
CA ASP A 102 -14.96 -0.76 4.69
C ASP A 102 -14.28 0.61 4.63
N TYR A 103 -14.25 1.28 5.78
CA TYR A 103 -13.54 2.54 6.01
C TYR A 103 -12.58 2.42 7.19
N LEU A 104 -11.37 2.94 7.01
CA LEU A 104 -10.37 3.09 8.05
C LEU A 104 -9.76 4.50 7.96
N CYS A 105 -9.35 5.05 9.10
CA CYS A 105 -8.45 6.18 9.19
C CYS A 105 -7.37 5.87 10.23
N GLY A 106 -6.10 5.90 9.84
CA GLY A 106 -4.96 5.75 10.74
C GLY A 106 -4.04 6.96 10.68
N GLU A 107 -3.27 7.20 11.75
CA GLU A 107 -2.22 8.23 11.80
C GLU A 107 -0.86 7.59 12.07
N VAL A 108 0.17 8.09 11.39
CA VAL A 108 1.57 7.77 11.67
C VAL A 108 2.32 9.06 12.01
N THR A 109 3.08 9.03 13.11
CA THR A 109 3.99 10.13 13.48
C THR A 109 5.46 9.69 13.41
N VAL A 110 6.27 10.50 12.73
CA VAL A 110 7.74 10.36 12.60
C VAL A 110 8.40 11.55 13.30
N SER A 111 9.28 11.28 14.27
CA SER A 111 9.95 12.32 15.08
C SER A 111 11.47 12.36 14.92
N ALA A 112 12.05 11.36 14.26
CA ALA A 112 13.48 11.26 14.06
C ALA A 112 13.76 10.44 12.80
N GLN A 113 14.86 10.74 12.12
CA GLN A 113 15.25 10.04 10.89
C GLN A 113 16.75 9.77 10.85
N PHE A 114 17.16 8.88 9.96
CA PHE A 114 18.56 8.59 9.65
C PHE A 114 18.73 8.33 8.15
N PHE A 115 19.97 8.37 7.65
CA PHE A 115 20.24 8.14 6.23
C PHE A 115 20.22 6.65 5.90
N HIS A 116 19.64 6.30 4.75
CA HIS A 116 19.82 4.98 4.15
C HIS A 116 19.91 5.14 2.62
N GLY A 117 20.60 4.23 1.93
CA GLY A 117 20.65 4.23 0.47
C GLY A 117 19.31 3.79 -0.13
N GLU A 118 19.03 4.21 -1.38
CA GLU A 118 17.78 3.90 -2.11
C GLU A 118 17.42 2.40 -2.04
N TRP A 119 18.41 1.53 -2.23
CA TRP A 119 18.23 0.09 -2.28
C TRP A 119 18.94 -0.61 -1.13
N PRO A 120 18.43 -1.78 -0.70
CA PRO A 120 19.10 -2.61 0.29
C PRO A 120 20.54 -2.94 -0.09
N ASP A 121 21.44 -2.80 0.89
CA ASP A 121 22.86 -3.06 0.68
C ASP A 121 23.14 -4.57 0.56
N ARG A 122 23.84 -4.94 -0.53
CA ARG A 122 24.24 -6.32 -0.83
C ARG A 122 25.65 -6.67 -0.32
N ASP A 123 26.41 -5.71 0.24
CA ASP A 123 27.70 -5.94 0.86
C ASP A 123 27.53 -6.81 2.12
N PRO A 124 28.19 -7.97 2.19
CA PRO A 124 28.13 -8.85 3.36
C PRO A 124 28.68 -8.22 4.65
N ASN A 125 29.42 -7.13 4.56
CA ASN A 125 30.00 -6.42 5.71
C ASN A 125 29.23 -5.14 6.09
N TYR A 126 28.17 -4.78 5.34
CA TYR A 126 27.36 -3.61 5.67
C TYR A 126 26.66 -3.82 7.01
N ASP A 127 26.78 -2.85 7.90
CA ASP A 127 26.07 -2.80 9.16
C ASP A 127 25.23 -1.53 9.16
N PHE A 128 23.90 -1.67 9.21
CA PHE A 128 22.99 -0.51 9.20
C PHE A 128 23.25 0.44 10.37
N ARG A 129 23.89 -0.02 11.46
CA ARG A 129 24.34 0.84 12.58
C ARG A 129 25.43 1.83 12.17
N GLN A 130 26.05 1.66 11.00
CA GLN A 130 27.01 2.59 10.42
C GLN A 130 26.33 3.81 9.77
N ALA A 131 25.00 3.81 9.63
CA ALA A 131 24.23 4.92 9.08
C ALA A 131 24.29 6.22 9.93
N GLY A 132 24.88 6.14 11.13
CA GLY A 132 25.00 7.25 12.07
C GLY A 132 23.82 7.31 13.05
N ASP A 133 23.93 8.24 14.00
CA ASP A 133 22.87 8.46 14.97
C ASP A 133 21.66 9.14 14.30
N PRO A 134 20.42 8.76 14.66
CA PRO A 134 19.24 9.47 14.20
C PRO A 134 19.27 10.94 14.62
N TRP A 135 18.82 11.82 13.73
CA TRP A 135 18.55 13.21 14.08
C TRP A 135 17.10 13.36 14.49
N ILE A 136 16.88 14.09 15.57
CA ILE A 136 15.53 14.49 16.00
C ILE A 136 15.05 15.61 15.08
N LEU A 137 13.82 15.49 14.60
CA LEU A 137 13.19 16.52 13.77
C LEU A 137 12.66 17.64 14.66
N ASP A 138 12.87 18.89 14.25
CA ASP A 138 12.33 20.08 14.95
C ASP A 138 10.80 20.06 14.99
N THR A 139 10.18 19.56 13.91
CA THR A 139 8.74 19.34 13.80
C THR A 139 8.49 17.85 13.57
N PRO A 140 7.74 17.16 14.42
CA PRO A 140 7.26 15.82 14.13
C PRO A 140 6.39 15.83 12.87
N GLN A 141 6.66 14.92 11.95
CA GLN A 141 5.86 14.76 10.75
C GLN A 141 4.70 13.84 11.07
N ARG A 142 3.48 14.26 10.74
CA ARG A 142 2.25 13.48 10.93
C ARG A 142 1.60 13.26 9.59
N TRP A 143 1.06 12.06 9.41
CA TRP A 143 0.29 11.74 8.24
C TRP A 143 -0.91 10.87 8.62
N ARG A 144 -2.09 11.22 8.11
CA ARG A 144 -3.32 10.44 8.26
C ARG A 144 -3.70 9.79 6.95
N ARG A 145 -3.91 8.48 6.97
CA ARG A 145 -4.36 7.70 5.82
C ARG A 145 -5.79 7.26 6.01
N HIS A 146 -6.67 7.73 5.14
CA HIS A 146 -8.01 7.21 4.96
C HIS A 146 -7.99 6.11 3.90
N VAL A 147 -8.62 4.99 4.21
CA VAL A 147 -8.76 3.84 3.30
C VAL A 147 -10.25 3.54 3.15
N ILE A 148 -10.75 3.59 1.92
CA ILE A 148 -12.09 3.13 1.56
C ILE A 148 -11.91 1.93 0.66
N TYR A 149 -12.33 0.75 1.12
CA TYR A 149 -12.28 -0.48 0.34
C TYR A 149 -13.68 -0.85 -0.15
N VAL A 150 -13.91 -0.71 -1.45
CA VAL A 150 -15.18 -1.04 -2.12
C VAL A 150 -15.12 -2.49 -2.61
N HIS A 151 -15.79 -3.38 -1.89
CA HIS A 151 -15.64 -4.83 -2.03
C HIS A 151 -15.99 -5.31 -3.44
N ALA A 152 -17.15 -4.90 -3.94
CA ALA A 152 -17.70 -5.42 -5.20
C ALA A 152 -16.86 -5.05 -6.43
N LEU A 153 -16.05 -3.99 -6.34
CA LEU A 153 -15.20 -3.53 -7.42
C LEU A 153 -13.73 -3.95 -7.25
N GLU A 154 -13.36 -4.50 -6.09
CA GLU A 154 -11.96 -4.63 -5.68
C GLU A 154 -11.21 -3.31 -5.89
N ALA A 155 -11.78 -2.23 -5.32
CA ALA A 155 -11.25 -0.88 -5.44
C ALA A 155 -10.88 -0.31 -4.07
N VAL A 156 -9.71 0.32 -3.98
CA VAL A 156 -9.21 1.02 -2.80
C VAL A 156 -9.07 2.49 -3.13
N VAL A 157 -9.76 3.35 -2.40
CA VAL A 157 -9.59 4.80 -2.47
C VAL A 157 -8.79 5.25 -1.24
N LEU A 158 -7.72 5.99 -1.49
CA LEU A 158 -6.78 6.47 -0.47
C LEU A 158 -6.77 7.98 -0.45
N LEU A 159 -6.89 8.56 0.74
CA LEU A 159 -6.58 9.96 1.01
C LEU A 159 -5.55 10.03 2.12
N ASP A 160 -4.46 10.72 1.84
CA ASP A 160 -3.29 10.84 2.68
C ASP A 160 -3.11 12.32 3.06
N GLU A 161 -3.54 12.72 4.27
CA GLU A 161 -3.40 14.07 4.80
C GLU A 161 -2.01 14.26 5.42
N ILE A 162 -1.24 15.24 4.94
CA ILE A 162 0.13 15.49 5.41
C ILE A 162 0.19 16.73 6.29
N ASP A 163 0.44 16.51 7.58
CA ASP A 163 0.75 17.54 8.57
C ASP A 163 2.27 17.51 8.84
N GLY A 164 3.03 18.11 7.93
CA GLY A 164 4.49 18.04 7.95
C GLY A 164 5.18 19.21 7.27
N THR A 165 6.46 19.36 7.55
CA THR A 165 7.36 20.37 6.97
C THR A 165 8.37 19.78 5.99
N LEU A 166 8.37 18.46 5.84
CA LEU A 166 9.25 17.73 4.93
C LEU A 166 8.47 17.32 3.67
N PRO A 167 9.13 17.27 2.50
CA PRO A 167 8.53 16.67 1.30
C PRO A 167 8.27 15.18 1.53
N THR A 168 7.42 14.58 0.71
CA THR A 168 6.99 13.19 0.86
C THR A 168 7.08 12.42 -0.43
N ASP A 169 7.19 11.10 -0.30
CA ASP A 169 6.97 10.16 -1.40
C ASP A 169 5.81 9.24 -1.02
N TRP A 170 4.87 9.05 -1.95
CA TRP A 170 3.83 8.04 -1.88
C TRP A 170 4.27 6.83 -2.69
N ASN A 171 4.37 5.66 -2.02
CA ASN A 171 5.00 4.47 -2.61
C ASN A 171 4.03 3.29 -2.64
N LEU A 172 4.07 2.53 -3.75
CA LEU A 172 3.43 1.23 -3.87
C LEU A 172 4.40 0.20 -4.43
N GLN A 173 4.49 -0.95 -3.77
CA GLN A 173 5.11 -2.16 -4.29
C GLN A 173 4.04 -3.01 -4.97
N VAL A 174 4.14 -3.14 -6.30
CA VAL A 174 3.15 -3.80 -7.13
C VAL A 174 3.72 -5.09 -7.70
N HIS A 175 3.00 -6.21 -7.50
CA HIS A 175 3.31 -7.49 -8.14
C HIS A 175 2.85 -7.51 -9.60
N ALA A 176 3.58 -6.78 -10.44
CA ALA A 176 3.32 -6.64 -11.86
C ALA A 176 4.56 -6.91 -12.71
N ALA A 177 4.32 -7.46 -13.91
CA ALA A 177 5.35 -7.69 -14.92
C ALA A 177 5.76 -6.40 -15.64
N SER A 178 4.89 -5.41 -15.67
CA SER A 178 5.16 -4.09 -16.26
C SER A 178 4.19 -3.05 -15.73
N ALA A 179 4.61 -1.79 -15.70
CA ALA A 179 3.77 -0.64 -15.45
C ALA A 179 3.92 0.38 -16.59
N ALA A 180 2.79 0.90 -17.08
CA ALA A 180 2.74 1.96 -18.08
C ALA A 180 2.09 3.19 -17.46
N VAL A 181 2.82 4.31 -17.45
CA VAL A 181 2.35 5.61 -16.93
C VAL A 181 1.75 6.44 -18.06
N ASP A 182 0.56 6.99 -17.84
CA ASP A 182 -0.11 7.96 -18.70
C ASP A 182 -0.67 9.11 -17.86
N GLY A 183 0.11 10.19 -17.75
CA GLY A 183 -0.22 11.33 -16.90
C GLY A 183 -0.35 10.92 -15.43
N SER A 184 -1.56 11.06 -14.89
CA SER A 184 -1.90 10.66 -13.51
C SER A 184 -2.28 9.19 -13.34
N SER A 185 -2.36 8.44 -14.44
CA SER A 185 -2.80 7.05 -14.44
C SER A 185 -1.62 6.10 -14.64
N VAL A 186 -1.68 4.94 -14.00
CA VAL A 186 -0.73 3.85 -14.20
C VAL A 186 -1.49 2.55 -14.44
N HIS A 187 -1.15 1.85 -15.51
CA HIS A 187 -1.66 0.53 -15.81
C HIS A 187 -0.58 -0.52 -15.55
N CYS A 188 -0.81 -1.39 -14.58
CA CYS A 188 0.11 -2.45 -14.20
C CYS A 188 -0.42 -3.81 -14.68
N ALA A 189 0.34 -4.48 -15.55
CA ALA A 189 0.02 -5.83 -15.99
C ALA A 189 0.53 -6.84 -14.94
N GLY A 190 -0.37 -7.52 -14.25
CA GLY A 190 -0.02 -8.31 -13.07
C GLY A 190 0.65 -9.64 -13.37
N HIS A 191 1.36 -10.19 -12.38
CA HIS A 191 1.99 -11.51 -12.51
C HIS A 191 1.01 -12.69 -12.41
N PHE A 192 -0.13 -12.49 -11.75
CA PHE A 192 -1.01 -13.59 -11.31
C PHE A 192 -2.40 -13.54 -11.94
N GLY A 193 -2.52 -12.96 -13.14
CA GLY A 193 -3.78 -12.87 -13.86
C GLY A 193 -4.76 -11.82 -13.31
N VAL A 194 -4.28 -10.89 -12.49
CA VAL A 194 -5.00 -9.71 -12.03
C VAL A 194 -4.12 -8.49 -12.27
N ASP A 195 -4.62 -7.55 -13.06
CA ASP A 195 -3.99 -6.27 -13.36
C ASP A 195 -4.42 -5.23 -12.32
N LEU A 196 -3.63 -4.16 -12.20
CA LEU A 196 -3.91 -3.02 -11.32
C LEU A 196 -3.93 -1.73 -12.13
N ASP A 197 -5.05 -1.00 -12.06
CA ASP A 197 -5.13 0.38 -12.53
C ASP A 197 -5.01 1.32 -11.32
N VAL A 198 -4.09 2.30 -11.38
CA VAL A 198 -3.90 3.33 -10.36
C VAL A 198 -4.16 4.69 -10.99
N CYS A 199 -4.88 5.56 -10.31
CA CYS A 199 -5.02 6.96 -10.71
C CYS A 199 -4.75 7.88 -9.52
N MET A 200 -3.79 8.78 -9.68
CA MET A 200 -3.41 9.78 -8.69
C MET A 200 -4.15 11.10 -8.98
N LEU A 201 -5.11 11.43 -8.14
CA LEU A 201 -6.00 12.59 -8.28
C LEU A 201 -5.41 13.84 -7.59
N GLN A 202 -4.60 13.65 -6.55
CA GLN A 202 -3.76 14.68 -5.94
C GLN A 202 -2.38 14.13 -5.60
N PRO A 203 -1.28 14.86 -5.87
CA PRO A 203 -1.26 16.19 -6.51
C PRO A 203 -1.73 16.13 -7.98
N GLY A 204 -2.42 17.17 -8.47
CA GLY A 204 -3.15 17.13 -9.75
C GLY A 204 -2.29 17.00 -11.03
N ALA A 205 -0.96 17.08 -10.91
CA ALA A 205 0.00 16.81 -12.00
C ALA A 205 1.18 16.00 -11.44
N PRO A 206 0.94 14.75 -11.02
CA PRO A 206 1.92 13.98 -10.29
C PRO A 206 3.03 13.52 -11.25
N ALA A 207 4.28 13.66 -10.82
CA ALA A 207 5.40 12.97 -11.46
C ALA A 207 5.45 11.54 -10.88
N ILE A 208 4.81 10.60 -11.57
CA ILE A 208 4.83 9.19 -11.15
C ILE A 208 6.06 8.52 -11.75
N GLU A 209 6.94 8.05 -10.88
CA GLU A 209 8.12 7.26 -11.22
C GLU A 209 7.81 5.77 -11.11
N VAL A 210 8.41 5.00 -12.02
CA VAL A 210 8.43 3.54 -11.96
C VAL A 210 9.88 3.10 -11.81
N SER A 211 10.17 2.42 -10.72
CA SER A 211 11.45 1.76 -10.52
C SER A 211 11.24 0.27 -10.27
N ALA A 212 12.32 -0.48 -10.30
CA ALA A 212 12.28 -1.90 -10.04
C ALA A 212 13.53 -2.32 -9.29
N PHE A 213 13.37 -3.24 -8.35
CA PHE A 213 14.48 -3.89 -7.68
C PHE A 213 14.26 -5.39 -7.67
N ASP A 214 15.33 -6.12 -7.98
CA ASP A 214 15.37 -7.56 -7.93
C ASP A 214 16.24 -8.05 -6.76
N HIS A 215 15.99 -9.26 -6.31
CA HIS A 215 16.95 -9.98 -5.46
C HIS A 215 17.01 -11.45 -5.88
N LEU A 216 18.09 -12.12 -5.51
CA LEU A 216 18.37 -13.52 -5.82
C LEU A 216 17.86 -14.49 -4.74
N GLY A 217 17.07 -14.02 -3.79
CA GLY A 217 16.49 -14.79 -2.68
C GLY A 217 17.54 -15.46 -1.81
N PHE A 218 17.50 -16.78 -1.73
CA PHE A 218 18.48 -17.58 -0.99
C PHE A 218 19.85 -17.67 -1.68
N ASP A 219 19.99 -17.15 -2.89
CA ASP A 219 21.25 -17.07 -3.64
C ASP A 219 21.94 -15.70 -3.50
N GLU A 220 21.36 -14.74 -2.76
CA GLU A 220 22.04 -13.45 -2.47
C GLU A 220 23.40 -13.69 -1.77
N PRO A 221 24.46 -12.93 -2.13
CA PRO A 221 25.83 -13.16 -1.68
C PRO A 221 26.06 -12.79 -0.21
N ARG A 222 25.08 -12.16 0.43
CA ARG A 222 25.12 -11.77 1.83
C ARG A 222 24.72 -12.93 2.74
N GLY A 223 25.69 -13.40 3.53
CA GLY A 223 25.51 -14.41 4.58
C GLY A 223 25.47 -15.87 4.07
N ASN A 224 25.89 -16.82 4.92
CA ASN A 224 25.69 -18.25 4.64
C ASN A 224 24.23 -18.64 4.96
N LYS A 225 23.37 -18.67 3.93
CA LYS A 225 21.94 -19.00 4.07
C LYS A 225 21.64 -20.52 4.05
N SER A 226 22.61 -21.38 4.37
CA SER A 226 22.45 -22.84 4.31
C SER A 226 21.29 -23.38 5.17
N TRP A 227 20.99 -22.75 6.31
CA TRP A 227 19.86 -23.15 7.15
C TRP A 227 18.50 -22.84 6.52
N TRP A 228 18.37 -21.77 5.72
CA TRP A 228 17.14 -21.48 4.98
C TRP A 228 16.88 -22.52 3.89
N ARG A 229 17.93 -22.94 3.17
CA ARG A 229 17.82 -24.09 2.24
C ARG A 229 17.51 -25.40 2.94
N SER A 230 17.98 -25.55 4.19
CA SER A 230 17.67 -26.73 5.00
C SER A 230 16.19 -26.81 5.39
N ALA A 231 15.45 -25.69 5.37
CA ALA A 231 14.00 -25.67 5.61
C ALA A 231 13.18 -26.38 4.51
N ARG A 232 13.81 -26.93 3.46
CA ARG A 232 13.15 -27.76 2.44
C ARG A 232 12.23 -28.84 3.01
N TRP A 233 12.48 -29.33 4.23
CA TRP A 233 11.61 -30.31 4.90
C TRP A 233 10.20 -29.79 5.21
N THR A 234 9.95 -28.47 5.20
CA THR A 234 8.61 -27.89 5.36
C THR A 234 7.79 -27.89 4.06
N ALA A 235 8.45 -28.04 2.91
CA ALA A 235 7.77 -28.07 1.63
C ALA A 235 7.02 -29.41 1.43
N ALA A 236 5.90 -29.36 0.72
CA ALA A 236 5.17 -30.57 0.36
C ALA A 236 6.08 -31.56 -0.40
N PRO A 237 5.92 -32.88 -0.21
CA PRO A 237 6.69 -33.88 -0.94
C PRO A 237 6.62 -33.65 -2.47
N GLY A 238 7.77 -33.60 -3.12
CA GLY A 238 7.88 -33.36 -4.57
C GLY A 238 8.09 -31.90 -4.97
N THR A 239 8.00 -30.94 -4.05
CA THR A 239 8.31 -29.53 -4.34
C THR A 239 9.80 -29.36 -4.64
N THR A 240 10.10 -28.82 -5.82
CA THR A 240 11.46 -28.39 -6.20
C THR A 240 11.56 -26.90 -5.92
N MET A 241 12.35 -26.52 -4.90
CA MET A 241 12.70 -25.12 -4.69
C MET A 241 13.71 -24.70 -5.76
N THR A 242 13.33 -23.73 -6.60
CA THR A 242 14.20 -23.10 -7.60
C THR A 242 14.85 -21.84 -7.01
N ASN A 243 15.64 -21.12 -7.81
CA ASN A 243 16.05 -19.76 -7.46
C ASN A 243 14.79 -18.94 -7.16
N MET A 244 14.74 -18.35 -5.97
CA MET A 244 13.65 -17.50 -5.50
C MET A 244 13.94 -16.06 -5.91
N ALA A 245 14.30 -15.87 -7.18
CA ALA A 245 14.51 -14.54 -7.71
C ALA A 245 13.17 -13.83 -7.72
N GLU A 246 13.12 -12.68 -7.08
CA GLU A 246 11.91 -11.89 -6.96
C GLU A 246 12.22 -10.53 -7.58
N GLN A 247 11.22 -9.91 -8.22
CA GLN A 247 11.30 -8.53 -8.65
C GLN A 247 10.04 -7.80 -8.16
N ALA A 248 10.24 -6.64 -7.53
CA ALA A 248 9.15 -5.71 -7.25
C ALA A 248 9.25 -4.51 -8.20
N LEU A 249 8.08 -4.10 -8.71
CA LEU A 249 7.91 -2.80 -9.32
C LEU A 249 7.45 -1.82 -8.25
N THR A 250 8.16 -0.71 -8.11
CA THR A 250 7.79 0.37 -7.21
C THR A 250 7.19 1.51 -8.03
N LEU A 251 5.97 1.90 -7.70
CA LEU A 251 5.37 3.15 -8.14
C LEU A 251 5.64 4.21 -7.07
N ARG A 252 6.14 5.37 -7.47
CA ARG A 252 6.42 6.48 -6.56
C ARG A 252 5.83 7.78 -7.10
N ALA A 253 5.11 8.53 -6.27
CA ALA A 253 4.73 9.90 -6.56
C ALA A 253 5.32 10.82 -5.50
N HIS A 254 5.79 11.99 -5.91
CA HIS A 254 6.39 12.99 -5.02
C HIS A 254 5.45 14.16 -4.77
N ALA A 255 5.48 14.72 -3.56
CA ALA A 255 4.79 15.95 -3.23
C ALA A 255 5.60 16.83 -2.28
N ASP A 256 5.41 18.14 -2.39
CA ASP A 256 6.02 19.11 -1.50
C ASP A 256 5.49 18.98 -0.07
N ALA A 257 6.15 19.64 0.87
CA ALA A 257 5.75 19.64 2.27
C ALA A 257 4.28 20.04 2.46
N GLY A 258 3.55 19.24 3.23
CA GLY A 258 2.15 19.46 3.57
C GLY A 258 1.14 19.21 2.45
N GLN A 259 1.58 18.79 1.26
CA GLN A 259 0.66 18.43 0.18
C GLN A 259 0.08 17.03 0.41
N PRO A 260 -1.25 16.86 0.30
CA PRO A 260 -1.90 15.56 0.44
C PRO A 260 -1.78 14.71 -0.83
N TYR A 261 -2.02 13.40 -0.67
CA TYR A 261 -2.28 12.51 -1.81
C TYR A 261 -3.73 12.05 -1.82
N PHE A 262 -4.31 11.93 -3.01
CA PHE A 262 -5.60 11.29 -3.20
C PHE A 262 -5.52 10.39 -4.41
N ALA A 263 -5.78 9.10 -4.23
CA ALA A 263 -5.60 8.10 -5.25
C ALA A 263 -6.71 7.05 -5.23
N ALA A 264 -6.96 6.43 -6.38
CA ALA A 264 -7.80 5.26 -6.49
C ALA A 264 -7.02 4.12 -7.17
N LEU A 265 -7.15 2.93 -6.60
CA LEU A 265 -6.52 1.70 -7.02
C LEU A 265 -7.63 0.70 -7.34
N VAL A 266 -7.60 0.09 -8.52
CA VAL A 266 -8.65 -0.87 -8.93
C VAL A 266 -8.01 -2.11 -9.50
N ALA A 267 -8.25 -3.24 -8.84
CA ALA A 267 -7.75 -4.53 -9.28
C ALA A 267 -8.78 -5.21 -10.18
N ARG A 268 -8.36 -5.65 -11.36
CA ARG A 268 -9.23 -6.30 -12.34
C ARG A 268 -8.59 -7.56 -12.88
N ARG A 269 -9.40 -8.57 -13.20
CA ARG A 269 -8.91 -9.77 -13.88
C ARG A 269 -8.21 -9.39 -15.20
N ALA A 270 -7.10 -10.05 -15.50
CA ALA A 270 -6.34 -9.81 -16.72
C ALA A 270 -7.22 -10.01 -17.96
N GLY A 271 -7.06 -9.13 -18.94
CA GLY A 271 -7.86 -9.13 -20.17
C GLY A 271 -9.23 -8.44 -20.06
N VAL A 272 -9.68 -8.05 -18.86
CA VAL A 272 -10.77 -7.09 -18.70
C VAL A 272 -10.24 -5.70 -19.09
N PRO A 273 -11.00 -4.88 -19.85
CA PRO A 273 -10.57 -3.54 -20.23
C PRO A 273 -10.19 -2.67 -19.00
N PRO A 274 -9.24 -1.72 -19.16
CA PRO A 274 -8.88 -0.78 -18.11
C PRO A 274 -10.07 -0.04 -17.53
N THR A 275 -10.02 0.17 -16.21
CA THR A 275 -11.02 0.90 -15.45
C THR A 275 -10.94 2.38 -15.82
N ARG A 276 -12.10 3.04 -15.95
CA ARG A 276 -12.13 4.51 -16.05
C ARG A 276 -12.19 5.09 -14.64
N ILE A 277 -11.23 5.94 -14.29
CA ILE A 277 -11.13 6.58 -12.98
C ILE A 277 -11.05 8.09 -13.19
N GLU A 278 -12.05 8.82 -12.71
CA GLU A 278 -12.23 10.24 -12.99
C GLU A 278 -12.43 11.01 -11.68
N ALA A 279 -11.78 12.17 -11.54
CA ALA A 279 -12.01 13.07 -10.41
C ALA A 279 -13.46 13.55 -10.41
N VAL A 280 -14.04 13.68 -9.21
CA VAL A 280 -15.34 14.31 -8.96
C VAL A 280 -15.11 15.47 -8.00
N GLY A 281 -15.49 16.68 -8.40
CA GLY A 281 -15.23 17.89 -7.62
C GLY A 281 -13.88 18.55 -7.94
N ASP A 282 -13.45 19.45 -7.06
CA ASP A 282 -12.22 20.24 -7.20
C ASP A 282 -11.23 19.79 -6.10
N CYS A 283 -10.70 18.59 -6.29
CA CYS A 283 -9.77 17.98 -5.34
C CYS A 283 -8.57 18.93 -5.13
N GLY A 284 -8.19 19.16 -3.86
CA GLY A 284 -7.17 20.15 -3.49
C GLY A 284 -7.71 21.50 -3.04
N VAL A 285 -8.96 21.84 -3.38
CA VAL A 285 -9.55 23.17 -3.05
C VAL A 285 -10.92 23.03 -2.35
N GLY A 286 -11.79 22.16 -2.85
CA GLY A 286 -13.18 22.05 -2.43
C GLY A 286 -13.56 20.62 -2.03
N ASP A 287 -14.61 20.10 -2.66
CA ASP A 287 -15.04 18.71 -2.50
C ASP A 287 -14.08 17.77 -3.23
N TRP A 288 -13.79 16.64 -2.59
CA TRP A 288 -12.89 15.60 -3.10
C TRP A 288 -13.71 14.39 -3.49
N GLY A 289 -13.37 13.79 -4.60
CA GLY A 289 -14.07 12.59 -5.01
C GLY A 289 -13.51 11.92 -6.24
N VAL A 290 -13.95 10.69 -6.42
CA VAL A 290 -13.56 9.84 -7.53
C VAL A 290 -14.77 9.05 -8.01
N HIS A 291 -14.92 8.97 -9.33
CA HIS A 291 -15.85 8.10 -10.01
C HIS A 291 -15.06 6.98 -10.70
N ILE A 292 -15.41 5.74 -10.38
CA ILE A 292 -14.75 4.52 -10.84
C ILE A 292 -15.76 3.74 -11.67
N VAL A 293 -15.41 3.42 -12.91
CA VAL A 293 -16.21 2.55 -13.79
C VAL A 293 -15.37 1.35 -14.22
N SER A 294 -15.73 0.18 -13.72
CA SER A 294 -15.04 -1.09 -13.95
C SER A 294 -15.89 -2.07 -14.77
N GLY A 295 -15.34 -3.25 -15.07
CA GLY A 295 -16.08 -4.33 -15.71
C GLY A 295 -17.18 -4.97 -14.85
N VAL A 296 -17.18 -4.73 -13.53
CA VAL A 296 -18.10 -5.38 -12.57
C VAL A 296 -19.08 -4.40 -11.92
N GLY A 297 -18.97 -3.11 -12.21
CA GLY A 297 -19.83 -2.06 -11.66
C GLY A 297 -19.14 -0.71 -11.62
N GLU A 298 -19.83 0.27 -11.06
CA GLU A 298 -19.33 1.62 -10.85
C GLU A 298 -19.49 2.05 -9.39
N ALA A 299 -18.61 2.95 -8.94
CA ALA A 299 -18.69 3.55 -7.64
C ALA A 299 -18.29 5.03 -7.68
N THR A 300 -18.96 5.85 -6.88
CA THR A 300 -18.55 7.23 -6.61
C THR A 300 -18.23 7.36 -5.12
N VAL A 301 -17.01 7.78 -4.81
CA VAL A 301 -16.58 8.07 -3.43
C VAL A 301 -16.34 9.56 -3.34
N THR A 302 -17.01 10.24 -2.40
CA THR A 302 -16.82 11.69 -2.18
C THR A 302 -16.64 12.01 -0.70
N THR A 303 -15.91 13.09 -0.43
CA THR A 303 -15.69 13.66 0.90
C THR A 303 -15.38 15.15 0.78
N SER A 304 -15.28 15.83 1.91
CA SER A 304 -14.81 17.21 1.97
C SER A 304 -14.08 17.45 3.29
N PRO A 305 -13.13 18.41 3.34
CA PRO A 305 -12.48 18.78 4.58
C PRO A 305 -13.51 19.08 5.69
N PRO A 306 -13.32 18.56 6.92
CA PRO A 306 -12.12 17.93 7.46
C PRO A 306 -12.08 16.40 7.31
N PHE A 307 -12.63 15.84 6.22
CA PHE A 307 -12.58 14.41 5.84
C PHE A 307 -13.15 13.42 6.87
N SER A 308 -14.00 13.94 7.77
CA SER A 308 -14.70 13.16 8.81
C SER A 308 -15.91 12.40 8.29
N LYS A 309 -16.31 12.61 7.03
CA LYS A 309 -17.48 11.97 6.42
C LYS A 309 -17.23 11.71 4.95
N TRP A 310 -17.66 10.54 4.52
CA TRP A 310 -17.53 10.03 3.17
C TRP A 310 -18.89 9.53 2.72
N VAL A 311 -19.19 9.77 1.45
CA VAL A 311 -20.36 9.23 0.76
C VAL A 311 -19.86 8.28 -0.30
N VAL A 312 -20.34 7.03 -0.24
CA VAL A 312 -19.97 5.98 -1.19
C VAL A 312 -21.24 5.50 -1.87
N ASP A 313 -21.37 5.84 -3.15
CA ASP A 313 -22.41 5.34 -4.04
C ASP A 313 -21.86 4.16 -4.85
N ILE A 314 -22.53 3.02 -4.83
CA ILE A 314 -22.13 1.80 -5.57
C ILE A 314 -23.29 1.37 -6.45
N ASP A 315 -23.02 1.09 -7.71
CA ASP A 315 -23.96 0.47 -8.64
C ASP A 315 -23.33 -0.77 -9.28
N THR A 316 -23.89 -1.93 -8.98
CA THR A 316 -23.42 -3.21 -9.55
C THR A 316 -24.59 -3.95 -10.21
N PRO A 317 -24.33 -4.73 -11.28
CA PRO A 317 -25.37 -5.53 -11.91
C PRO A 317 -26.07 -6.52 -10.95
N ALA A 318 -25.36 -7.01 -9.93
CA ALA A 318 -25.85 -8.01 -8.98
C ALA A 318 -26.48 -7.41 -7.71
N GLY A 319 -25.99 -6.25 -7.23
CA GLY A 319 -26.41 -5.64 -5.96
C GLY A 319 -27.32 -4.42 -6.09
N GLY A 320 -27.47 -3.84 -7.29
CA GLY A 320 -28.21 -2.59 -7.50
C GLY A 320 -27.50 -1.37 -6.89
N LYS A 321 -28.22 -0.24 -6.82
CA LYS A 321 -27.70 1.03 -6.29
C LYS A 321 -27.74 1.07 -4.77
N CYS A 322 -26.59 1.28 -4.14
CA CYS A 322 -26.44 1.46 -2.71
C CYS A 322 -25.72 2.78 -2.41
N ARG A 323 -26.16 3.50 -1.37
CA ARG A 323 -25.47 4.68 -0.84
C ARG A 323 -25.11 4.43 0.61
N LEU A 324 -23.84 4.55 0.94
CA LEU A 324 -23.29 4.34 2.27
C LEU A 324 -22.63 5.64 2.77
N TYR A 325 -22.71 5.87 4.08
CA TYR A 325 -22.03 6.95 4.77
C TYR A 325 -21.00 6.31 5.71
N VAL A 326 -19.74 6.69 5.55
CA VAL A 326 -18.64 6.20 6.38
C VAL A 326 -17.82 7.38 6.89
N GLY A 327 -17.25 7.30 8.09
CA GLY A 327 -16.54 8.44 8.69
C GLY A 327 -16.50 8.44 10.20
#